data_AF-C1HE17-F1
#
_entry.id   AF-C1HE17-F1
#
_cell.length_a   1.000
_cell.length_b   1.000
_cell.length_c   1.000
_cell.angle_alpha   90.00
_cell.angle_beta   90.00
_cell.angle_gamma   90.00
#
_symmetry.space_group_name_H-M   'P 1'
#
loop_
_entity.id
_entity.type
_entity.pdbx_description
1 polymer ?
#
loop_
_entity_poly.entity_id
_entity_poly.type
_entity_poly.pdbx_seq_one_letter_code
_entity_poly.pdbx_strand_id
1 'polypeptide(L)'
;MAPFSPAGDLFSLTTQTSLPINQIFTAPPSRRGFPQISPRTSRQLQERPEFSMLRKWYTGNYEEIATYKRGNMEAGGFERILMKEFPPWFDWVKPLRRNIRRILFPHGAEGLIVGTPQDPKRLYDPTIKAYDDDAIALIGTEEV
;
A
#
# COMPACT_ATOMS: atom_id res chain seq x y z
N MET A 1 43.30 -15.36 33.72
CA MET A 1 41.99 -16.01 33.84
C MET A 1 41.18 -15.17 34.84
N ALA A 2 40.45 -14.17 34.36
CA ALA A 2 39.63 -13.31 35.22
C ALA A 2 38.16 -13.72 35.03
N PRO A 3 37.39 -13.90 36.12
CA PRO A 3 36.08 -14.54 36.07
C PRO A 3 34.99 -13.57 35.59
N PHE A 4 34.06 -14.12 34.82
CA PHE A 4 32.79 -13.48 34.47
C PHE A 4 31.99 -13.21 35.76
N SER A 5 31.73 -11.94 36.06
CA SER A 5 30.72 -11.53 37.06
C SER A 5 29.42 -11.20 36.34
N PRO A 6 28.33 -11.97 36.55
CA PRO A 6 27.00 -11.66 36.05
C PRO A 6 26.17 -11.04 37.19
N ALA A 7 25.97 -9.73 37.14
CA ALA A 7 24.92 -9.00 37.86
C ALA A 7 24.67 -7.76 37.00
N GLY A 8 23.52 -7.62 36.33
CA GLY A 8 22.23 -7.50 36.97
C GLY A 8 21.85 -6.02 36.82
N ASP A 9 21.00 -5.71 35.85
CA ASP A 9 20.08 -4.56 35.89
C ASP A 9 19.12 -4.68 34.70
N LEU A 10 18.28 -5.71 34.79
CA LEU A 10 16.98 -5.74 34.13
C LEU A 10 16.07 -4.77 34.89
N PHE A 11 15.31 -3.96 34.16
CA PHE A 11 14.25 -3.05 34.64
C PHE A 11 14.68 -1.70 35.20
N SER A 12 15.28 -0.85 34.37
CA SER A 12 14.91 0.58 34.46
C SER A 12 13.54 0.74 33.79
N LEU A 13 12.49 0.55 34.59
CA LEU A 13 11.13 0.98 34.28
C LEU A 13 11.18 2.51 34.19
N THR A 14 11.60 3.03 33.04
CA THR A 14 11.49 4.46 32.77
C THR A 14 10.01 4.76 32.71
N THR A 15 9.56 5.49 33.73
CA THR A 15 8.24 6.10 33.84
C THR A 15 7.85 6.67 32.50
N GLN A 16 7.01 5.95 31.76
CA GLN A 16 6.47 6.42 30.50
C GLN A 16 5.50 7.53 30.87
N THR A 17 5.98 8.77 30.81
CA THR A 17 5.19 9.96 31.04
C THR A 17 3.94 9.86 30.17
N SER A 18 2.80 9.67 30.83
CA SER A 18 1.46 9.67 30.24
C SER A 18 1.15 11.06 29.73
N LEU A 19 1.76 11.45 28.60
CA LEU A 19 1.32 12.60 27.85
C LEU A 19 -0.05 12.25 27.26
N PRO A 20 -1.06 13.12 27.43
CA PRO A 20 -2.37 12.88 26.84
C PRO A 20 -2.21 12.72 25.33
N ILE A 21 -2.91 11.73 24.75
CA ILE A 21 -2.89 11.38 23.32
C ILE A 21 -3.02 12.62 22.41
N ASN A 22 -3.74 13.64 22.88
CA ASN A 22 -3.96 14.89 22.15
C ASN A 22 -2.69 15.73 21.93
N GLN A 23 -1.58 15.46 22.63
CA GLN A 23 -0.28 16.12 22.45
C GLN A 23 0.69 15.36 21.54
N ILE A 24 0.38 14.11 21.15
CA ILE A 24 1.19 13.35 20.17
C ILE A 24 0.86 13.81 18.74
N PHE A 25 -0.34 14.36 18.54
CA PHE A 25 -0.82 14.91 17.27
C PHE A 25 -0.43 16.38 17.08
N THR A 26 0.79 16.76 17.45
CA THR A 26 1.35 18.03 16.99
C THR A 26 1.47 17.93 15.47
N ALA A 27 0.78 18.80 14.73
CA ALA A 27 0.80 18.81 13.28
C ALA A 27 2.26 18.73 12.79
N PRO A 28 2.60 17.76 11.93
CA PRO A 28 3.98 17.62 11.46
C PRO A 28 4.42 18.97 10.87
N PRO A 29 5.67 19.39 11.12
CA PRO A 29 6.19 20.63 10.57
C PRO A 29 5.93 20.62 9.06
N SER A 30 5.28 21.67 8.57
CA SER A 30 4.89 21.83 7.18
C SER A 30 6.07 21.47 6.29
N ARG A 31 6.02 20.30 5.67
CA ARG A 31 7.12 19.76 4.88
C ARG A 31 7.17 20.66 3.65
N ARG A 32 8.16 21.56 3.64
CA ARG A 32 8.31 22.78 2.81
C ARG A 32 8.45 22.55 1.30
N GLY A 33 7.84 21.49 0.76
CA GLY A 33 7.90 21.10 -0.64
C GLY A 33 6.75 20.21 -1.12
N PHE A 34 5.77 19.88 -0.27
CA PHE A 34 4.50 19.35 -0.77
C PHE A 34 3.55 20.53 -0.93
N PRO A 35 3.23 20.97 -2.16
CA PRO A 35 2.21 21.98 -2.35
C PRO A 35 0.96 21.49 -1.63
N GLN A 36 0.52 22.25 -0.65
CA GLN A 36 -0.75 22.10 0.04
C GLN A 36 -1.82 22.04 -1.05
N ILE A 37 -2.20 20.81 -1.40
CA ILE A 37 -3.22 20.54 -2.41
C ILE A 37 -4.46 21.27 -1.92
N SER A 38 -4.83 22.31 -2.66
CA SER A 38 -6.01 23.13 -2.41
C SER A 38 -7.24 22.24 -2.21
N PRO A 39 -8.24 22.69 -1.44
CA PRO A 39 -9.36 21.84 -1.03
C PRO A 39 -9.97 21.19 -2.27
N ARG A 40 -9.80 19.86 -2.34
CA ARG A 40 -10.33 18.91 -3.32
C ARG A 40 -11.17 19.59 -4.41
N THR A 41 -10.54 19.93 -5.53
CA THR A 41 -11.24 20.50 -6.68
C THR A 41 -12.44 19.62 -7.02
N SER A 42 -13.61 20.21 -7.26
CA SER A 42 -14.91 19.53 -7.42
C SER A 42 -14.90 18.35 -8.39
N ARG A 43 -14.00 18.34 -9.38
CA ARG A 43 -13.77 17.21 -10.29
C ARG A 43 -13.45 15.91 -9.55
N GLN A 44 -12.71 15.95 -8.43
CA GLN A 44 -12.37 14.75 -7.67
C GLN A 44 -13.55 14.14 -6.91
N LEU A 45 -14.58 14.93 -6.56
CA LEU A 45 -15.79 14.39 -5.95
C LEU A 45 -16.76 13.83 -6.98
N GLN A 46 -16.73 14.35 -8.22
CA GLN A 46 -17.68 13.97 -9.26
C GLN A 46 -17.53 12.51 -9.72
N GLU A 47 -16.44 11.83 -9.36
CA GLU A 47 -16.08 10.54 -9.95
C GLU A 47 -16.00 9.39 -8.96
N ARG A 48 -16.20 9.60 -7.66
CA ARG A 48 -16.30 8.43 -6.77
C ARG A 48 -17.54 7.66 -7.21
N PRO A 49 -17.40 6.42 -7.71
CA PRO A 49 -18.57 5.70 -8.18
C PRO A 49 -19.51 5.48 -6.99
N GLU A 50 -20.78 5.85 -7.15
CA GLU A 50 -21.88 5.56 -6.20
C GLU A 50 -21.83 4.10 -5.72
N PHE A 51 -21.46 3.20 -6.63
CA PHE A 51 -21.24 1.78 -6.39
C PHE A 51 -19.80 1.37 -6.72
N SER A 52 -18.87 1.67 -5.80
CA SER A 52 -17.52 1.10 -5.87
C SER A 52 -17.53 -0.38 -5.47
N MET A 53 -16.94 -1.23 -6.31
CA MET A 53 -16.68 -2.65 -6.03
C MET A 53 -15.80 -2.82 -4.79
N LEU A 54 -14.89 -1.88 -4.53
CA LEU A 54 -13.98 -1.91 -3.38
C LEU A 54 -14.70 -1.62 -2.06
N ARG A 55 -15.96 -1.17 -2.07
CA ARG A 55 -16.77 -0.98 -0.86
C ARG A 55 -16.89 -2.27 -0.04
N LYS A 56 -16.99 -3.42 -0.72
CA LYS A 56 -17.06 -4.76 -0.10
C LYS A 56 -15.76 -5.22 0.55
N TRP A 57 -14.64 -4.49 0.38
CA TRP A 57 -13.40 -4.79 1.11
C TRP A 57 -13.43 -4.32 2.57
N TYR A 58 -14.39 -3.47 2.91
CA TYR A 58 -14.56 -2.88 4.25
C TYR A 58 -15.96 -3.10 4.83
N THR A 59 -16.88 -3.70 4.06
CA THR A 59 -18.28 -3.91 4.46
C THR A 59 -18.65 -5.37 4.32
N GLY A 60 -19.21 -5.95 5.38
CA GLY A 60 -19.59 -7.36 5.46
C GLY A 60 -18.95 -8.05 6.66
N ASN A 61 -19.17 -9.35 6.78
CA ASN A 61 -18.44 -10.17 7.73
C ASN A 61 -17.02 -10.48 7.23
N TYR A 62 -16.20 -11.12 8.07
CA TYR A 62 -14.82 -11.45 7.74
C TYR A 62 -14.70 -12.33 6.48
N GLU A 63 -15.53 -13.36 6.37
CA GLU A 63 -15.49 -14.32 5.24
C GLU A 63 -15.87 -13.65 3.93
N GLU A 64 -16.88 -12.78 3.95
CA GLU A 64 -17.28 -11.98 2.79
C GLU A 64 -16.12 -11.08 2.36
N ILE A 65 -15.54 -10.31 3.28
CA ILE A 65 -14.43 -9.40 2.97
C ILE A 65 -13.24 -10.17 2.41
N ALA A 66 -12.87 -11.29 3.02
CA ALA A 66 -11.77 -12.13 2.55
C ALA A 66 -12.04 -12.72 1.16
N THR A 67 -13.25 -13.22 0.92
CA THR A 67 -13.68 -13.76 -0.37
C THR A 67 -13.66 -12.69 -1.45
N TYR A 68 -14.19 -11.49 -1.16
CA TYR A 68 -14.15 -10.36 -2.09
C TYR A 68 -12.72 -9.95 -2.40
N LYS A 69 -11.86 -9.73 -1.39
CA LYS A 69 -10.45 -9.37 -1.60
C LYS A 69 -9.72 -10.41 -2.44
N ARG A 70 -9.85 -11.70 -2.10
CA ARG A 70 -9.23 -12.81 -2.84
C ARG A 70 -9.71 -12.84 -4.30
N GLY A 71 -11.02 -12.83 -4.53
CA GLY A 71 -11.58 -12.85 -5.88
C GLY A 71 -11.22 -11.60 -6.69
N ASN A 72 -11.05 -10.45 -6.04
CA ASN A 72 -10.60 -9.19 -6.65
C ASN A 72 -9.11 -9.20 -7.00
N MET A 73 -8.30 -9.96 -6.27
CA MET A 73 -6.88 -10.15 -6.59
C MET A 73 -6.66 -11.20 -7.66
N GLU A 74 -7.63 -12.08 -7.95
CA GLU A 74 -7.53 -13.04 -9.06
C GLU A 74 -7.46 -12.33 -10.40
N ALA A 75 -6.80 -12.93 -11.41
CA ALA A 75 -6.43 -12.20 -12.63
C ALA A 75 -7.63 -11.52 -13.32
N GLY A 76 -8.74 -12.23 -13.48
CA GLY A 76 -9.97 -11.67 -14.06
C GLY A 76 -10.67 -10.67 -13.16
N GLY A 77 -10.64 -10.87 -11.83
CA GLY A 77 -11.23 -9.93 -10.87
C GLY A 77 -10.46 -8.61 -10.81
N PHE A 78 -9.14 -8.68 -10.91
CA PHE A 78 -8.25 -7.53 -10.86
C PHE A 78 -8.42 -6.66 -12.10
N GLU A 79 -8.52 -7.24 -13.30
CA GLU A 79 -8.80 -6.44 -14.50
C GLU A 79 -10.14 -5.75 -14.46
N ARG A 80 -11.17 -6.40 -13.90
CA ARG A 80 -12.47 -5.76 -13.71
C ARG A 80 -12.38 -4.51 -12.83
N ILE A 81 -11.52 -4.53 -11.80
CA ILE A 81 -11.25 -3.35 -10.95
C ILE A 81 -10.54 -2.26 -11.76
N LEU A 82 -9.49 -2.61 -12.51
CA LEU A 82 -8.77 -1.64 -13.34
C LEU A 82 -9.67 -1.02 -14.43
N MET A 83 -10.69 -1.72 -14.91
CA MET A 83 -11.62 -1.19 -15.90
C MET A 83 -12.73 -0.32 -15.29
N LYS A 84 -13.17 -0.59 -14.06
CA LYS A 84 -14.34 0.07 -13.45
C LYS A 84 -14.00 1.15 -12.43
N GLU A 85 -12.91 0.97 -11.68
CA GLU A 85 -12.54 1.88 -10.59
C GLU A 85 -11.46 2.87 -11.00
N PHE A 86 -10.63 2.54 -12.00
CA PHE A 86 -9.59 3.44 -12.48
C PHE A 86 -10.10 4.32 -13.61
N PRO A 87 -9.95 5.65 -13.49
CA PRO A 87 -10.35 6.55 -14.56
C PRO A 87 -9.46 6.40 -15.81
N PRO A 88 -9.99 6.69 -17.02
CA PRO A 88 -9.24 6.51 -18.28
C PRO A 88 -7.94 7.31 -18.39
N TRP A 89 -7.85 8.51 -17.82
CA TRP A 89 -6.61 9.30 -17.85
C TRP A 89 -5.51 8.76 -16.93
N PHE A 90 -5.79 7.72 -16.14
CA PHE A 90 -4.78 6.94 -15.41
C PHE A 90 -4.47 5.60 -16.09
N ASP A 91 -4.87 5.41 -17.35
CA ASP A 91 -4.56 4.20 -18.11
C ASP A 91 -3.05 3.94 -18.20
N TRP A 92 -2.27 5.00 -18.24
CA TRP A 92 -0.81 4.96 -18.19
C TRP A 92 -0.24 4.30 -16.92
N VAL A 93 -0.99 4.29 -15.81
CA VAL A 93 -0.60 3.63 -14.54
C VAL A 93 -1.05 2.16 -14.50
N LYS A 94 -1.97 1.74 -15.36
CA LYS A 94 -2.49 0.36 -15.35
C LYS A 94 -1.38 -0.70 -15.49
N PRO A 95 -0.35 -0.54 -16.34
CA PRO A 95 0.78 -1.46 -16.40
C PRO A 95 1.47 -1.65 -15.04
N LEU A 96 1.81 -0.54 -14.37
CA LEU A 96 2.38 -0.57 -13.03
C LEU A 96 1.49 -1.31 -12.04
N ARG A 97 0.17 -1.05 -12.04
CA ARG A 97 -0.76 -1.74 -11.13
C ARG A 97 -0.77 -3.25 -11.36
N ARG A 98 -0.69 -3.70 -12.61
CA ARG A 98 -0.59 -5.13 -12.96
C ARG A 98 0.71 -5.74 -12.47
N ASN A 99 1.82 -5.04 -12.66
CA ASN A 99 3.14 -5.52 -12.22
C ASN A 99 3.21 -5.63 -10.69
N ILE A 100 2.74 -4.60 -9.98
CA ILE A 100 2.62 -4.66 -8.52
C ILE A 100 1.74 -5.82 -8.07
N ARG A 101 0.58 -6.06 -8.71
CA ARG A 101 -0.27 -7.22 -8.38
C ARG A 101 0.50 -8.53 -8.56
N ARG A 102 1.26 -8.70 -9.64
CA ARG A 102 2.04 -9.92 -9.91
C ARG A 102 3.13 -10.15 -8.87
N ILE A 103 3.75 -9.08 -8.39
CA ILE A 103 4.79 -9.13 -7.35
C ILE A 103 4.19 -9.50 -5.98
N LEU A 104 3.09 -8.84 -5.61
CA LEU A 104 2.43 -9.06 -4.31
C LEU A 104 1.68 -10.40 -4.22
N PHE A 105 1.04 -10.78 -5.33
CA PHE A 105 0.17 -11.97 -5.42
C PHE A 105 0.58 -12.81 -6.63
N PRO A 106 1.76 -13.47 -6.55
CA PRO A 106 2.20 -14.37 -7.61
C PRO A 106 1.24 -15.55 -7.71
N HIS A 107 1.06 -16.05 -8.94
CA HIS A 107 0.23 -17.21 -9.20
C HIS A 107 1.11 -18.45 -9.23
N GLY A 108 0.93 -19.34 -8.26
CA GLY A 108 1.57 -20.66 -8.22
C GLY A 108 0.68 -21.73 -8.86
N ALA A 109 1.08 -23.00 -8.68
CA ALA A 109 0.29 -24.13 -9.17
C ALA A 109 -1.09 -24.25 -8.50
N GLU A 110 -1.20 -23.85 -7.24
CA GLU A 110 -2.44 -23.89 -6.45
C GLU A 110 -3.24 -22.58 -6.53
N GLY A 111 -2.82 -21.65 -7.39
CA GLY A 111 -3.46 -20.35 -7.54
C GLY A 111 -2.69 -19.22 -6.85
N LEU A 112 -3.41 -18.21 -6.37
CA LEU A 112 -2.80 -17.04 -5.73
C LEU A 112 -2.08 -17.40 -4.43
N ILE A 113 -0.77 -17.12 -4.41
CA ILE A 113 0.04 -17.22 -3.22
C ILE A 113 -0.26 -15.98 -2.37
N VAL A 114 -0.79 -16.22 -1.17
CA VAL A 114 -1.09 -15.18 -0.17
C VAL A 114 -0.22 -15.44 1.05
N GLY A 115 0.37 -14.38 1.59
CA GLY A 115 1.21 -14.45 2.79
C GLY A 115 2.36 -13.46 2.72
N THR A 116 3.14 -13.41 3.80
CA THR A 116 4.36 -12.60 3.85
C THR A 116 5.54 -13.48 3.43
N PRO A 117 6.32 -13.10 2.41
CA PRO A 117 7.53 -13.84 2.07
C PRO A 117 8.53 -13.80 3.23
N GLN A 118 9.27 -14.88 3.42
CA GLN A 118 10.29 -14.99 4.48
C GLN A 118 11.44 -13.98 4.29
N ASP A 119 11.80 -13.74 3.03
CA ASP A 119 12.79 -12.73 2.66
C ASP A 119 12.07 -11.46 2.14
N PRO A 120 12.16 -10.33 2.86
CA PRO A 120 11.53 -9.08 2.44
C PRO A 120 12.05 -8.55 1.10
N LYS A 121 13.31 -8.82 0.75
CA LYS A 121 13.91 -8.30 -0.50
C LYS A 121 13.21 -8.82 -1.74
N ARG A 122 12.66 -10.05 -1.67
CA ARG A 122 11.83 -10.64 -2.73
C ARG A 122 10.56 -9.86 -3.03
N LEU A 123 10.09 -9.04 -2.09
CA LEU A 123 8.93 -8.18 -2.28
C LEU A 123 9.36 -6.76 -2.67
N TYR A 124 10.31 -6.18 -1.92
CA TYR A 124 10.70 -4.79 -2.08
C TYR A 124 11.48 -4.53 -3.36
N ASP A 125 12.50 -5.33 -3.66
CA ASP A 125 13.38 -5.06 -4.82
C ASP A 125 12.58 -5.12 -6.15
N PRO A 126 11.72 -6.12 -6.39
CA PRO A 126 10.87 -6.13 -7.58
C PRO A 126 9.83 -5.01 -7.59
N THR A 127 9.30 -4.62 -6.42
CA THR A 127 8.34 -3.51 -6.30
C THR A 127 9.00 -2.20 -6.71
N ILE A 128 10.19 -1.90 -6.17
CA ILE A 128 10.96 -0.70 -6.52
C ILE A 128 11.28 -0.69 -8.00
N LYS A 129 11.79 -1.82 -8.52
CA LYS A 129 12.06 -1.99 -9.95
C LYS A 129 10.83 -1.73 -10.83
N ALA A 130 9.64 -2.19 -10.43
CA ALA A 130 8.42 -1.93 -11.18
C ALA A 130 8.07 -0.43 -11.23
N TYR A 131 8.28 0.32 -10.14
CA TYR A 131 8.13 1.77 -10.16
C TYR A 131 9.15 2.44 -11.08
N ASP A 132 10.42 2.01 -11.03
CA ASP A 132 11.47 2.56 -11.89
C ASP A 132 11.19 2.28 -13.38
N ASP A 133 10.78 1.06 -13.72
CA ASP A 133 10.53 0.66 -15.10
C ASP A 133 9.20 1.22 -15.65
N ASP A 134 8.10 1.15 -14.89
CA ASP A 134 6.77 1.46 -15.42
C ASP A 134 6.37 2.93 -15.20
N ALA A 135 6.76 3.54 -14.08
CA ALA A 135 6.37 4.92 -13.79
C ALA A 135 7.35 5.92 -14.43
N ILE A 136 8.65 5.66 -14.37
CA ILE A 136 9.67 6.59 -14.87
C ILE A 136 9.82 6.48 -16.38
N ALA A 137 9.75 5.28 -16.97
CA ALA A 137 9.86 5.16 -18.44
C ALA A 137 8.78 5.95 -19.18
N LEU A 138 7.59 6.11 -18.60
CA LEU A 138 6.52 6.93 -19.18
C LEU A 138 6.78 8.43 -19.07
N ILE A 139 7.31 8.91 -17.94
CA ILE A 139 7.72 10.32 -17.80
C ILE A 139 8.80 10.64 -18.84
N GLY A 140 9.72 9.70 -19.09
CA GLY A 140 10.74 9.83 -20.13
C GLY A 140 10.22 9.76 -21.57
N THR A 141 8.95 9.36 -21.80
CA THR A 141 8.36 9.36 -23.15
C THR A 141 7.65 10.68 -23.49
N GLU A 142 7.52 11.61 -22.53
CA GLU A 142 7.10 12.99 -22.81
C GLU A 142 8.28 13.90 -23.19
N GLU A 143 9.52 13.39 -23.12
CA GLU A 143 10.71 14.08 -23.60
C GLU A 143 10.90 13.76 -25.10
N VAL A 144 10.76 14.82 -25.92
CA VAL A 144 11.06 15.00 -27.37
C VAL A 144 9.89 14.90 -28.35
#